data_AF-A0A2E3FJP6-F1
#
_entry.id   AF-A0A2E3FJP6-F1
#
_cell.length_a   1.000
_cell.length_b   1.000
_cell.length_c   1.000
_cell.angle_alpha   90.00
_cell.angle_beta   90.00
_cell.angle_gamma   90.00
#
_symmetry.space_group_name_H-M   'P 1'
#
loop_
_entity.id
_entity.type
_entity.pdbx_description
1 polymer ?
#
loop_
_entity_poly.entity_id
_entity_poly.type
_entity_poly.pdbx_seq_one_letter_code
_entity_poly.pdbx_strand_id
1 'polypeptide(L)'
;MIDTLLDPKLWLILVAFVHAIVGIIIPTDWSKDSNKMMAGFILLTSVTMLYAGFCLDGEEQARLALVIGGPVWVWFVVCCSMGLEFDIGKEPMAMTWKENMPPLVLWGLVALTGLLESGWI
;
A
#
# COMPACT_ATOMS: atom_id res chain seq x y z
N MET A 1 19.54 5.47 -13.16
CA MET A 1 18.89 4.18 -12.83
C MET A 1 18.49 4.15 -11.36
N ILE A 2 19.40 4.52 -10.45
CA ILE A 2 19.04 4.64 -9.03
C ILE A 2 18.06 5.80 -8.80
N ASP A 3 18.20 6.92 -9.50
CA ASP A 3 17.30 8.08 -9.37
C ASP A 3 15.85 7.69 -9.74
N THR A 4 15.68 6.85 -10.75
CA THR A 4 14.36 6.31 -11.14
C THR A 4 13.79 5.36 -10.08
N LEU A 5 14.64 4.63 -9.35
CA LEU A 5 14.21 3.73 -8.27
C LEU A 5 13.95 4.48 -6.96
N LEU A 6 14.48 5.70 -6.79
CA LEU A 6 14.22 6.56 -5.64
C LEU A 6 13.05 7.51 -5.86
N ASP A 7 12.59 7.67 -7.11
CA ASP A 7 11.41 8.47 -7.45
C ASP A 7 10.13 7.92 -6.78
N PRO A 8 9.49 8.68 -5.87
CA PRO A 8 8.26 8.26 -5.20
C PRO A 8 7.12 8.00 -6.18
N LYS A 9 7.07 8.71 -7.32
CA LYS A 9 6.03 8.56 -8.34
C LYS A 9 5.96 7.15 -8.90
N LEU A 10 7.13 6.53 -9.15
CA LEU A 10 7.20 5.16 -9.66
C LEU A 10 6.48 4.21 -8.71
N TRP A 11 6.81 4.28 -7.42
CA TRP A 11 6.27 3.37 -6.41
C TRP A 11 4.81 3.67 -6.08
N LEU A 12 4.42 4.95 -6.03
CA LEU A 12 3.01 5.34 -5.89
C LEU A 12 2.14 4.70 -6.96
N ILE A 13 2.53 4.80 -8.24
CA ILE A 13 1.74 4.28 -9.35
C ILE A 13 1.76 2.74 -9.35
N LEU A 14 2.93 2.13 -9.25
CA LEU A 14 3.07 0.68 -9.28
C LEU A 14 2.28 0.02 -8.14
N VAL A 15 2.48 0.51 -6.91
CA VAL A 15 1.84 -0.08 -5.73
C VAL A 15 0.35 0.22 -5.71
N ALA A 16 -0.12 1.36 -6.22
CA ALA A 16 -1.56 1.62 -6.35
C ALA A 16 -2.27 0.56 -7.19
N PHE A 17 -1.68 0.14 -8.32
CA PHE A 17 -2.24 -0.90 -9.18
C PHE A 17 -2.15 -2.30 -8.55
N VAL A 18 -0.99 -2.65 -7.98
CA VAL A 18 -0.81 -3.94 -7.30
C VAL A 18 -1.78 -4.05 -6.12
N HIS A 19 -1.89 -3.01 -5.30
CA HIS A 19 -2.83 -2.95 -4.18
C HIS A 19 -4.28 -3.08 -4.66
N ALA A 20 -4.70 -2.29 -5.64
CA ALA A 20 -6.08 -2.33 -6.12
C ALA A 20 -6.46 -3.70 -6.66
N ILE A 21 -5.62 -4.26 -7.53
CA ILE A 21 -5.95 -5.49 -8.27
C ILE A 21 -5.68 -6.72 -7.41
N VAL A 22 -4.44 -6.88 -6.97
CA VAL A 22 -3.97 -8.09 -6.28
C VAL A 22 -4.31 -8.05 -4.81
N GLY A 23 -4.22 -6.87 -4.17
CA GLY A 23 -4.51 -6.71 -2.76
C GLY A 23 -6.00 -6.72 -2.42
N ILE A 24 -6.86 -6.24 -3.32
CA ILE A 24 -8.28 -6.02 -3.02
C ILE A 24 -9.22 -6.69 -4.01
N ILE A 25 -9.19 -6.35 -5.30
CA ILE A 25 -10.21 -6.79 -6.27
C ILE A 25 -10.26 -8.31 -6.42
N ILE A 26 -9.10 -8.95 -6.64
CA ILE A 26 -8.99 -10.40 -6.82
C ILE A 26 -9.40 -11.18 -5.56
N PRO A 27 -8.88 -10.85 -4.36
CA PRO A 27 -9.19 -11.63 -3.16
C PRO A 27 -10.58 -11.37 -2.58
N THR A 28 -11.25 -10.26 -2.92
CA THR A 28 -12.55 -9.90 -2.34
C THR A 28 -13.65 -10.92 -2.70
N ASP A 29 -14.36 -11.42 -1.69
CA ASP A 29 -15.61 -12.14 -1.90
C ASP A 29 -16.76 -11.15 -2.16
N TRP A 30 -16.98 -10.87 -3.45
CA TRP A 30 -18.02 -9.95 -3.93
C TRP A 30 -19.46 -10.46 -3.71
N SER A 31 -19.69 -11.63 -3.12
CA SER A 31 -21.03 -12.05 -2.72
C SER A 31 -21.46 -11.47 -1.37
N LYS A 32 -20.51 -11.12 -0.49
CA LYS A 32 -20.75 -10.61 0.87
C LYS A 32 -20.76 -9.08 0.90
N ASP A 33 -21.85 -8.47 1.39
CA ASP A 33 -21.99 -7.00 1.42
C ASP A 33 -20.96 -6.30 2.33
N SER A 34 -20.58 -6.94 3.45
CA SER A 34 -19.49 -6.47 4.32
C SER A 34 -18.17 -6.32 3.55
N ASN A 35 -17.85 -7.31 2.71
CA ASN A 35 -16.59 -7.36 1.98
C ASN A 35 -16.59 -6.34 0.85
N LYS A 36 -17.74 -6.11 0.18
CA LYS A 36 -17.90 -5.02 -0.80
C LYS A 36 -17.65 -3.65 -0.17
N MET A 37 -18.25 -3.38 0.99
CA MET A 37 -18.06 -2.11 1.69
C MET A 37 -16.60 -1.90 2.11
N MET A 38 -15.98 -2.94 2.68
CA MET A 38 -14.56 -2.91 3.05
C MET A 38 -13.67 -2.67 1.83
N ALA A 39 -13.87 -3.43 0.74
CA ALA A 39 -13.11 -3.29 -0.49
C ALA A 39 -13.23 -1.87 -1.07
N GLY A 40 -14.44 -1.30 -1.12
CA GLY A 40 -14.67 0.07 -1.57
C GLY A 40 -13.90 1.11 -0.73
N PHE A 41 -13.93 0.95 0.59
CA PHE A 41 -13.18 1.84 1.49
C PHE A 41 -11.66 1.72 1.29
N ILE A 42 -11.14 0.49 1.24
CA ILE A 42 -9.70 0.27 1.10
C ILE A 42 -9.18 0.72 -0.28
N LEU A 43 -9.97 0.56 -1.35
CA LEU A 43 -9.63 1.04 -2.70
C LEU A 43 -9.44 2.56 -2.79
N LEU A 44 -10.00 3.34 -1.85
CA LEU A 44 -9.72 4.77 -1.76
C LEU A 44 -8.21 5.05 -1.65
N THR A 45 -7.47 4.18 -0.94
CA THR A 45 -6.01 4.27 -0.83
C THR A 45 -5.33 4.30 -2.20
N SER A 46 -5.73 3.41 -3.12
CA SER A 46 -5.17 3.40 -4.48
C SER A 46 -5.50 4.69 -5.23
N VAL A 47 -6.71 5.24 -5.07
CA VAL A 47 -7.09 6.52 -5.70
C VAL A 47 -6.23 7.66 -5.14
N THR A 48 -6.02 7.71 -3.82
CA THR A 48 -5.17 8.72 -3.19
C THR A 48 -3.71 8.60 -3.62
N MET A 49 -3.19 7.38 -3.79
CA MET A 49 -1.84 7.15 -4.32
C MET A 49 -1.69 7.63 -5.76
N LEU A 50 -2.67 7.36 -6.62
CA LEU A 50 -2.65 7.85 -8.01
C LEU A 50 -2.77 9.38 -8.06
N TYR A 51 -3.60 9.98 -7.20
CA TYR A 51 -3.64 11.43 -7.03
C TYR A 51 -2.26 11.98 -6.64
N ALA A 52 -1.61 11.41 -5.64
CA ALA A 52 -0.26 11.82 -5.25
C ALA A 52 0.73 11.70 -6.42
N GLY A 53 0.67 10.59 -7.18
CA GLY A 53 1.58 10.31 -8.28
C GLY A 53 1.39 11.19 -9.52
N PHE A 54 0.17 11.67 -9.79
CA PHE A 54 -0.15 12.43 -11.00
C PHE A 54 -0.46 13.91 -10.77
N CYS A 55 -0.82 14.31 -9.56
CA CYS A 55 -1.31 15.66 -9.27
C CYS A 55 -0.43 16.45 -8.30
N LEU A 56 0.59 15.82 -7.71
CA LEU A 56 1.59 16.49 -6.86
C LEU A 56 2.98 16.24 -7.45
N ASP A 57 3.93 17.10 -7.10
CA ASP A 57 5.33 17.00 -7.53
C ASP A 57 6.28 17.35 -6.37
N GLY A 58 7.54 16.95 -6.49
CA GLY A 58 8.61 17.27 -5.54
C GLY A 58 8.32 16.79 -4.11
N GLU A 59 8.70 17.61 -3.13
CA GLU A 59 8.61 17.27 -1.71
C GLU A 59 7.16 16.99 -1.25
N GLU A 60 6.15 17.65 -1.83
CA GLU A 60 4.75 17.43 -1.45
C GLU A 60 4.27 16.03 -1.84
N GLN A 61 4.64 15.57 -3.04
CA GLN A 61 4.37 14.19 -3.47
C GLN A 61 5.09 13.19 -2.56
N ALA A 62 6.37 13.43 -2.26
CA ALA A 62 7.17 12.53 -1.43
C ALA A 62 6.62 12.43 0.00
N ARG A 63 6.25 13.57 0.61
CA ARG A 63 5.60 13.60 1.93
C ARG A 63 4.28 12.84 1.94
N LEU A 64 3.44 13.02 0.92
CA LEU A 64 2.20 12.27 0.84
C LEU A 64 2.44 10.77 0.62
N ALA A 65 3.45 10.38 -0.17
CA ALA A 65 3.87 8.99 -0.32
C ALA A 65 4.27 8.39 1.04
N LEU A 66 5.06 9.09 1.84
CA LEU A 66 5.44 8.64 3.19
C LEU A 66 4.23 8.53 4.13
N VAL A 67 3.33 9.53 4.13
CA VAL A 67 2.12 9.53 4.97
C VAL A 67 1.18 8.38 4.63
N ILE A 68 1.13 7.96 3.37
CA ILE A 68 0.34 6.79 2.94
C ILE A 68 1.11 5.49 3.26
N GLY A 69 2.32 5.35 2.74
CA GLY A 69 3.08 4.09 2.77
C GLY A 69 3.58 3.72 4.16
N GLY A 70 3.99 4.70 4.97
CA GLY A 70 4.56 4.48 6.30
C GLY A 70 3.61 3.74 7.25
N PRO A 71 2.40 4.27 7.51
CA PRO A 71 1.41 3.60 8.35
C PRO A 71 1.00 2.23 7.83
N VAL A 72 0.82 2.06 6.52
CA VAL A 72 0.46 0.76 5.91
C VAL A 72 1.58 -0.26 6.10
N TRP A 73 2.84 0.14 5.92
CA TRP A 73 3.99 -0.73 6.16
C TRP A 73 4.08 -1.17 7.63
N VAL A 74 3.92 -0.23 8.57
CA VAL A 74 3.90 -0.52 10.01
C VAL A 74 2.75 -1.48 10.36
N TRP A 75 1.57 -1.29 9.75
CA TRP A 75 0.45 -2.19 9.92
C TRP A 75 0.80 -3.64 9.54
N PHE A 76 1.44 -3.87 8.38
CA PHE A 76 1.89 -5.22 7.99
C PHE A 76 2.88 -5.80 9.01
N VAL A 77 3.86 -5.01 9.48
CA VAL A 77 4.83 -5.45 10.49
C VAL A 77 4.12 -5.92 11.76
N VAL A 78 3.17 -5.13 12.27
CA VAL A 78 2.42 -5.47 13.50
C VAL A 78 1.57 -6.72 13.28
N CYS A 79 0.80 -6.79 12.19
CA CYS A 79 -0.05 -7.93 11.89
C CYS A 79 0.76 -9.22 11.73
N CYS A 80 1.89 -9.20 11.01
CA CYS A 80 2.76 -10.36 10.86
C CYS A 80 3.44 -10.77 12.17
N SER A 81 3.81 -9.81 13.01
CA SER A 81 4.40 -10.09 14.33
C SER A 81 3.42 -10.78 15.27
N MET A 82 2.15 -10.39 15.19
CA MET A 82 1.07 -10.91 16.04
C MET A 82 0.36 -12.12 15.44
N GLY A 83 0.62 -12.47 14.18
CA GLY A 83 -0.07 -13.56 13.48
C GLY A 83 -1.56 -13.30 13.30
N LEU A 84 -1.95 -12.04 13.05
CA LEU A 84 -3.36 -11.66 12.86
C LEU A 84 -3.91 -12.22 11.55
N GLU A 85 -5.24 -12.29 11.45
CA GLU A 85 -5.93 -12.69 10.23
C GLU A 85 -6.52 -11.48 9.50
N PHE A 86 -6.53 -11.55 8.18
CA PHE A 86 -7.19 -10.60 7.30
C PHE A 86 -8.37 -11.26 6.59
N ASP A 87 -9.57 -10.71 6.80
CA ASP A 87 -10.83 -11.29 6.30
C ASP A 87 -11.47 -10.37 5.24
N ILE A 88 -11.09 -10.59 3.97
CA ILE A 88 -11.75 -9.97 2.81
C ILE A 88 -12.24 -11.01 1.79
N GLY A 89 -11.75 -12.25 1.90
CA GLY A 89 -12.04 -13.33 0.98
C GLY A 89 -13.14 -14.28 1.45
N LYS A 90 -13.11 -15.50 0.91
CA LYS A 90 -14.01 -16.57 1.35
C LYS A 90 -13.66 -17.06 2.75
N GLU A 91 -12.37 -17.24 2.98
CA GLU A 91 -11.76 -17.67 4.23
C GLU A 91 -10.79 -16.59 4.74
N PRO A 92 -10.66 -16.40 6.07
CA PRO A 92 -9.64 -15.56 6.66
C PRO A 92 -8.23 -16.01 6.26
N MET A 93 -7.34 -15.05 6.02
CA MET A 93 -5.94 -15.32 5.68
C MET A 93 -5.04 -14.91 6.83
N ALA A 94 -4.26 -15.85 7.36
CA ALA A 94 -3.24 -15.54 8.36
C ALA A 94 -2.15 -14.64 7.76
N MET A 95 -1.76 -13.60 8.49
CA MET A 95 -0.69 -12.70 8.09
C MET A 95 0.63 -13.22 8.62
N THR A 96 1.41 -13.87 7.75
CA THR A 96 2.73 -14.40 8.08
C THR A 96 3.83 -13.59 7.39
N TRP A 97 5.01 -13.52 8.01
CA TRP A 97 6.16 -12.84 7.42
C TRP A 97 6.52 -13.35 6.02
N LYS A 98 6.34 -14.65 5.76
CA LYS A 98 6.66 -15.27 4.47
C LYS A 98 5.67 -14.86 3.39
N GLU A 99 4.38 -14.93 3.69
CA GLU A 99 3.31 -14.65 2.71
C GLU A 99 3.13 -13.15 2.48
N ASN A 100 3.39 -12.33 3.50
CA ASN A 100 3.32 -10.87 3.41
C ASN A 100 4.65 -10.20 3.04
N MET A 101 5.69 -10.97 2.67
CA MET A 101 6.94 -10.39 2.17
C MET A 101 6.71 -9.47 0.95
N PRO A 102 5.87 -9.81 -0.06
CA PRO A 102 5.61 -8.91 -1.18
C PRO A 102 5.02 -7.55 -0.76
N PRO A 103 3.92 -7.45 0.01
CA PRO A 103 3.43 -6.15 0.45
C PRO A 103 4.42 -5.43 1.37
N LEU A 104 5.15 -6.12 2.25
CA LEU A 104 6.18 -5.50 3.09
C LEU A 104 7.25 -4.78 2.26
N VAL A 105 7.70 -5.39 1.16
CA VAL A 105 8.68 -4.76 0.27
C VAL A 105 8.05 -3.58 -0.49
N LEU A 106 6.88 -3.78 -1.09
CA LEU A 106 6.24 -2.76 -1.92
C LEU A 106 5.86 -1.50 -1.12
N TRP A 107 5.18 -1.67 0.02
CA TRP A 107 4.83 -0.55 0.90
C TRP A 107 6.06 0.07 1.56
N GLY A 108 7.07 -0.75 1.85
CA GLY A 108 8.34 -0.27 2.37
C GLY A 108 9.05 0.66 1.38
N LEU A 109 8.99 0.37 0.08
CA LEU A 109 9.57 1.21 -0.95
C LEU A 109 8.80 2.53 -1.14
N VAL A 110 7.46 2.51 -1.06
CA VAL A 110 6.65 3.75 -1.05
C VAL A 110 7.05 4.63 0.15
N ALA A 111 7.16 4.04 1.34
CA ALA A 111 7.53 4.76 2.55
C ALA A 111 8.97 5.29 2.49
N LEU A 112 9.92 4.46 2.08
CA LEU A 112 11.35 4.80 2.04
C LEU A 112 11.63 5.90 1.01
N THR A 113 11.13 5.76 -0.21
CA THR A 113 11.32 6.79 -1.24
C THR A 113 10.62 8.08 -0.87
N GLY A 114 9.42 8.00 -0.29
CA GLY A 114 8.73 9.16 0.27
C GLY A 114 9.55 9.88 1.34
N LEU A 115 10.19 9.15 2.27
CA LEU A 115 11.04 9.74 3.31
C LEU A 115 12.28 10.41 2.73
N LEU A 116 13.01 9.73 1.84
CA LEU A 116 14.26 10.24 1.27
C LEU A 116 14.06 11.51 0.45
N GLU A 117 12.93 11.64 -0.25
CA GLU A 117 12.62 12.80 -1.10
C GLU A 117 11.72 13.85 -0.40
N SER A 118 11.36 13.64 0.87
CA SER A 118 10.43 14.53 1.61
C SER A 118 11.04 15.87 2.04
N GLY A 119 12.37 15.99 2.03
CA GLY A 119 13.10 17.10 2.65
C GLY A 119 12.98 17.15 4.18
N TRP A 120 12.51 16.08 4.83
CA TRP A 120 12.46 15.99 6.31
C TRP A 120 13.74 15.45 6.94
N ILE A 121 14.56 14.73 6.17
CA ILE A 121 15.86 14.19 6.58
C ILE A 121 16.96 14.58 5.58
#